data_AF-A0A938QCV3-F1
#
_entry.id   AF-A0A938QCV3-F1
#
_cell.length_a   1.000
_cell.length_b   1.000
_cell.length_c   1.000
_cell.angle_alpha   90.00
_cell.angle_beta   90.00
_cell.angle_gamma   90.00
#
_symmetry.space_group_name_H-M   'P 1'
#
loop_
_entity.id
_entity.type
_entity.pdbx_description
1 polymer ?
#
loop_
_entity_poly.entity_id
_entity_poly.type
_entity_poly.pdbx_seq_one_letter_code
_entity_poly.pdbx_strand_id
1 'polypeptide(L)'
;MRGITPRREQGMADPVLAEMVHATGATESRHYAAVKPVIQAYRRRWVELAPFRDGLVNAKRAPVDDPAAITAQIKAKATELGANLVGVCRLQPQMIDLGAELSHEFVIACCVAEDYEKVMQGPDAVEEEAMRTYAKCTEIATALAAHIRDLGYPAIAHHNGASEVQAIPIFYQVGFGELGRHGSLINEKYGASFRPGFVTTDLPMVEDQPRAFGVQDFCMNCNVCQRNCPGDAIPQDYVMTHGIKRWLIDLEKCYPYSRLRDEYCHLCVDVCPYNVKSNPETYRSFMKERRKVGYKTPKTY
;
A
#
# COMPACT_ATOMS: atom_id res chain seq x y z
N MET A 1 5.85 -14.31 17.30
CA MET A 1 6.17 -14.84 15.96
C MET A 1 7.30 -14.00 15.37
N ARG A 2 8.39 -14.65 14.90
CA ARG A 2 9.54 -13.95 14.32
C ARG A 2 9.36 -13.74 12.82
N GLY A 3 9.62 -12.53 12.34
CA GLY A 3 9.54 -12.21 10.92
C GLY A 3 10.72 -12.69 10.11
N ILE A 4 10.45 -13.00 8.84
CA ILE A 4 11.42 -13.61 7.91
C ILE A 4 11.57 -12.83 6.60
N THR A 5 10.83 -11.74 6.41
CA THR A 5 10.81 -11.02 5.13
C THR A 5 11.70 -9.78 5.19
N PRO A 6 12.74 -9.68 4.34
CA PRO A 6 13.54 -8.47 4.26
C PRO A 6 12.66 -7.26 3.96
N ARG A 7 12.77 -6.22 4.80
CA ARG A 7 12.15 -4.94 4.53
C ARG A 7 12.92 -4.25 3.41
N ARG A 8 12.18 -3.75 2.41
CA ARG A 8 12.73 -2.77 1.49
C ARG A 8 12.74 -1.43 2.21
N GLU A 9 13.93 -0.91 2.44
CA GLU A 9 14.10 0.41 3.01
C GLU A 9 13.57 1.50 2.07
N GLN A 10 13.30 2.67 2.63
CA GLN A 10 12.78 3.82 1.87
C GLN A 10 13.61 5.06 2.15
N GLY A 11 13.54 6.02 1.25
CA GLY A 11 14.33 7.24 1.37
C GLY A 11 15.82 6.95 1.34
N MET A 12 16.58 7.79 2.04
CA MET A 12 18.05 7.66 2.12
C MET A 12 18.52 6.41 2.89
N ALA A 13 17.60 5.63 3.50
CA ALA A 13 17.92 4.32 4.07
C ALA A 13 17.98 3.21 3.00
N ASP A 14 17.39 3.41 1.82
CA ASP A 14 17.53 2.48 0.69
C ASP A 14 18.93 2.66 0.06
N PRO A 15 19.77 1.62 0.04
CA PRO A 15 21.16 1.75 -0.40
C PRO A 15 21.28 2.12 -1.88
N VAL A 16 20.36 1.63 -2.73
CA VAL A 16 20.36 1.93 -4.16
C VAL A 16 20.01 3.39 -4.38
N LEU A 17 18.99 3.90 -3.68
CA LEU A 17 18.64 5.32 -3.76
C LEU A 17 19.76 6.21 -3.20
N ALA A 18 20.34 5.84 -2.05
CA ALA A 18 21.40 6.59 -1.41
C ALA A 18 22.64 6.71 -2.31
N GLU A 19 23.07 5.61 -2.93
CA GLU A 19 24.18 5.61 -3.89
C GLU A 19 23.89 6.56 -5.06
N MET A 20 22.70 6.48 -5.66
CA MET A 20 22.29 7.35 -6.76
C MET A 20 22.27 8.84 -6.39
N VAL A 21 21.77 9.18 -5.19
CA VAL A 21 21.72 10.56 -4.70
C VAL A 21 23.12 11.09 -4.42
N HIS A 22 23.98 10.30 -3.78
CA HIS A 22 25.37 10.70 -3.52
C HIS A 22 26.17 10.89 -4.81
N ALA A 23 25.89 10.10 -5.86
CA ALA A 23 26.52 10.26 -7.17
C ALA A 23 26.20 11.63 -7.84
N THR A 24 25.12 12.30 -7.46
CA THR A 24 24.81 13.67 -7.91
C THR A 24 25.41 14.76 -7.02
N GLY A 25 26.14 14.39 -5.96
CA GLY A 25 26.66 15.33 -4.95
C GLY A 25 25.59 15.86 -3.99
N ALA A 26 24.38 15.28 -3.98
CA ALA A 26 23.30 15.65 -3.06
C ALA A 26 23.30 14.73 -1.83
N THR A 27 22.67 15.19 -0.74
CA THR A 27 22.50 14.40 0.50
C THR A 27 21.07 13.89 0.70
N GLU A 28 20.14 14.35 -0.13
CA GLU A 28 18.74 13.96 -0.11
C GLU A 28 18.21 13.90 -1.56
N SER A 29 17.29 12.97 -1.82
CA SER A 29 16.66 12.85 -3.13
C SER A 29 15.83 14.10 -3.42
N ARG A 30 15.81 14.50 -4.69
CA ARG A 30 15.09 15.69 -5.16
C ARG A 30 13.61 15.67 -4.77
N HIS A 31 12.96 14.51 -4.85
CA HIS A 31 11.57 14.33 -4.46
C HIS A 31 11.31 14.63 -2.97
N TYR A 32 12.22 14.21 -2.08
CA TYR A 32 12.08 14.48 -0.65
C TYR A 32 12.49 15.91 -0.29
N ALA A 33 13.43 16.51 -1.02
CA ALA A 33 13.88 17.88 -0.82
C ALA A 33 12.86 18.94 -1.31
N ALA A 34 12.15 18.68 -2.40
CA ALA A 34 11.19 19.60 -3.04
C ALA A 34 9.79 19.59 -2.41
N VAL A 35 9.69 19.16 -1.15
CA VAL A 35 8.38 18.89 -0.54
C VAL A 35 7.59 20.16 -0.26
N LYS A 36 6.33 20.14 -0.69
CA LYS A 36 5.38 21.25 -0.54
C LYS A 36 4.80 21.34 0.88
N PRO A 37 4.32 22.51 1.33
CA PRO A 37 3.74 22.68 2.66
C PRO A 37 2.56 21.75 2.96
N VAL A 38 1.67 21.50 1.98
CA VAL A 38 0.55 20.57 2.13
C VAL A 38 1.02 19.13 2.36
N ILE A 39 2.06 18.72 1.62
CA ILE A 39 2.70 17.41 1.78
C ILE A 39 3.33 17.30 3.16
N GLN A 40 4.06 18.31 3.63
CA GLN A 40 4.62 18.31 4.99
C GLN A 40 3.54 18.19 6.06
N ALA A 41 2.37 18.80 5.87
CA ALA A 41 1.28 18.69 6.83
C ALA A 41 0.80 17.23 6.99
N TYR A 42 0.64 16.50 5.88
CA TYR A 42 0.32 15.07 5.93
C TYR A 42 1.44 14.25 6.57
N ARG A 43 2.70 14.55 6.28
CA ARG A 43 3.85 13.84 6.88
C ARG A 43 3.92 14.04 8.39
N ARG A 44 3.73 15.29 8.87
CA ARG A 44 3.69 15.59 10.31
C ARG A 44 2.62 14.77 11.02
N ARG A 45 1.45 14.59 10.39
CA ARG A 45 0.34 13.85 10.99
C ARG A 45 0.72 12.43 11.42
N TRP A 46 1.42 11.67 10.59
CA TRP A 46 1.81 10.31 10.99
C TRP A 46 3.00 10.27 11.93
N VAL A 47 3.86 11.29 11.93
CA VAL A 47 4.93 11.44 12.92
C VAL A 47 4.33 11.70 14.30
N GLU A 48 3.35 12.58 14.39
CA GLU A 48 2.61 12.88 15.63
C GLU A 48 1.89 11.65 16.19
N LEU A 49 1.36 10.79 15.32
CA LEU A 49 0.60 9.59 15.72
C LEU A 49 1.46 8.35 15.98
N ALA A 50 2.72 8.32 15.51
CA ALA A 50 3.60 7.17 15.68
C ALA A 50 3.81 6.74 17.15
N PRO A 51 3.96 7.64 18.13
CA PRO A 51 4.06 7.24 19.54
C PRO A 51 2.80 6.58 20.11
N PHE A 52 1.64 6.80 19.49
CA PHE A 52 0.34 6.27 19.95
C PHE A 52 -0.06 4.98 19.23
N ARG A 53 0.81 4.45 18.37
CA ARG A 53 0.56 3.21 17.64
C ARG A 53 0.33 2.02 18.57
N ASP A 54 1.00 2.04 19.73
CA ASP A 54 0.85 1.09 20.83
C ASP A 54 0.45 1.83 22.12
N GLY A 55 0.04 1.11 23.15
CA GLY A 55 -0.31 1.72 24.43
C GLY A 55 -0.86 0.74 25.45
N LEU A 56 -1.39 1.28 26.55
CA LEU A 56 -1.96 0.47 27.62
C LEU A 56 -3.18 -0.31 27.13
N VAL A 57 -3.26 -1.56 27.57
CA VAL A 57 -4.41 -2.45 27.33
C VAL A 57 -5.32 -2.39 28.56
N ASN A 58 -6.62 -2.27 28.34
CA ASN A 58 -7.58 -2.29 29.43
C ASN A 58 -7.48 -3.62 30.20
N ALA A 59 -7.25 -3.55 31.52
CA ALA A 59 -7.12 -4.73 32.36
C ALA A 59 -8.40 -5.58 32.39
N LYS A 60 -9.56 -4.97 32.15
CA LYS A 60 -10.84 -5.68 32.04
C LYS A 60 -11.13 -6.00 30.58
N ARG A 61 -10.94 -7.27 30.20
CA ARG A 61 -11.32 -7.77 28.88
C ARG A 61 -12.83 -7.78 28.71
N ALA A 62 -13.29 -7.19 27.61
CA ALA A 62 -14.65 -7.39 27.14
C ALA A 62 -14.83 -8.85 26.71
N PRO A 63 -15.92 -9.53 27.09
CA PRO A 63 -16.17 -10.89 26.62
C PRO A 63 -16.40 -10.91 25.11
N VAL A 64 -15.84 -11.92 24.44
CA VAL A 64 -16.05 -12.20 23.01
C VAL A 64 -16.64 -13.59 22.90
N ASP A 65 -17.97 -13.66 22.93
CA ASP A 65 -18.71 -14.92 22.81
C ASP A 65 -18.90 -15.36 21.34
N ASP A 66 -18.87 -14.40 20.42
CA ASP A 66 -19.01 -14.61 18.97
C ASP A 66 -17.91 -13.85 18.20
N PRO A 67 -16.84 -14.56 17.78
CA PRO A 67 -15.77 -13.99 16.96
C PRO A 67 -16.25 -13.41 15.62
N ALA A 68 -17.32 -13.93 15.02
CA ALA A 68 -17.85 -13.42 13.77
C ALA A 68 -18.52 -12.05 13.98
N ALA A 69 -19.32 -11.92 15.05
CA ALA A 69 -19.96 -10.67 15.41
C ALA A 69 -18.94 -9.57 15.73
N ILE A 70 -17.92 -9.85 16.54
CA ILE A 70 -16.89 -8.85 16.85
C ILE A 70 -16.06 -8.49 15.61
N THR A 71 -15.76 -9.46 14.74
CA THR A 71 -15.08 -9.19 13.46
C THR A 71 -15.88 -8.22 12.60
N ALA A 72 -17.19 -8.42 12.49
CA ALA A 72 -18.07 -7.52 11.75
C ALA A 72 -18.10 -6.11 12.37
N GLN A 73 -18.13 -6.01 13.70
CA GLN A 73 -18.10 -4.72 14.41
C GLN A 73 -16.78 -3.98 14.20
N ILE A 74 -15.64 -4.65 14.28
CA ILE A 74 -14.32 -4.06 14.04
C ILE A 74 -14.18 -3.59 12.58
N LYS A 75 -14.67 -4.39 11.62
CA LYS A 75 -14.70 -3.98 10.20
C LYS A 75 -15.60 -2.76 9.97
N ALA A 76 -16.76 -2.74 10.62
CA ALA A 76 -17.66 -1.59 10.57
C ALA A 76 -17.01 -0.35 11.19
N LYS A 77 -16.31 -0.48 12.32
CA LYS A 77 -15.59 0.64 12.95
C LYS A 77 -14.48 1.19 12.07
N ALA A 78 -13.67 0.32 11.45
CA ALA A 78 -12.65 0.76 10.50
C ALA A 78 -13.26 1.51 9.29
N THR A 79 -14.41 1.05 8.80
CA THR A 79 -15.16 1.71 7.72
C THR A 79 -15.72 3.07 8.16
N GLU A 80 -16.31 3.15 9.36
CA GLU A 80 -16.79 4.40 9.98
C GLU A 80 -15.64 5.43 10.12
N LEU A 81 -14.44 4.97 10.49
CA LEU A 81 -13.25 5.80 10.57
C LEU A 81 -12.73 6.27 9.19
N GLY A 82 -13.22 5.67 8.10
CA GLY A 82 -12.97 6.08 6.72
C GLY A 82 -12.19 5.09 5.86
N ALA A 83 -12.01 3.83 6.28
CA ALA A 83 -11.39 2.80 5.45
C ALA A 83 -12.31 2.43 4.27
N ASN A 84 -11.73 2.25 3.08
CA ASN A 84 -12.42 1.76 1.89
C ASN A 84 -12.31 0.24 1.74
N LEU A 85 -11.25 -0.34 2.29
CA LEU A 85 -10.97 -1.77 2.28
C LEU A 85 -10.62 -2.20 3.70
N VAL A 86 -11.36 -3.19 4.21
CA VAL A 86 -11.09 -3.80 5.52
C VAL A 86 -11.08 -5.31 5.40
N GLY A 87 -10.04 -5.94 5.92
CA GLY A 87 -9.91 -7.39 5.89
C GLY A 87 -9.05 -7.89 7.04
N VAL A 88 -9.21 -9.15 7.41
CA VAL A 88 -8.59 -9.77 8.57
C VAL A 88 -8.00 -11.11 8.16
N CYS A 89 -6.81 -11.42 8.65
CA CYS A 89 -6.24 -12.76 8.54
C CYS A 89 -5.35 -13.05 9.74
N ARG A 90 -4.96 -14.32 9.92
CA ARG A 90 -3.88 -14.68 10.83
C ARG A 90 -2.58 -14.05 10.39
N LEU A 91 -1.84 -13.52 11.36
CA LEU A 91 -0.50 -13.02 11.15
C LEU A 91 0.43 -14.22 10.87
N GLN A 92 1.27 -14.09 9.84
CA GLN A 92 2.18 -15.14 9.40
C GLN A 92 3.62 -14.60 9.32
N PRO A 93 4.66 -15.45 9.45
CA PRO A 93 6.05 -14.98 9.52
C PRO A 93 6.49 -14.13 8.32
N GLN A 94 6.02 -14.48 7.11
CA GLN A 94 6.34 -13.73 5.90
C GLN A 94 5.68 -12.34 5.83
N MET A 95 4.69 -12.08 6.68
CA MET A 95 4.07 -10.75 6.82
C MET A 95 4.84 -9.84 7.77
N ILE A 96 5.83 -10.35 8.49
CA ILE A 96 6.60 -9.62 9.50
C ILE A 96 8.01 -9.38 8.96
N ASP A 97 8.55 -8.21 9.24
CA ASP A 97 9.91 -7.87 8.85
C ASP A 97 10.94 -8.80 9.47
N LEU A 98 12.00 -9.06 8.70
CA LEU A 98 13.16 -9.80 9.18
C LEU A 98 13.75 -9.12 10.43
N GLY A 99 13.76 -9.84 11.54
CA GLY A 99 14.29 -9.36 12.82
C GLY A 99 13.25 -8.74 13.76
N ALA A 100 12.05 -8.43 13.29
CA ALA A 100 10.94 -8.05 14.15
C ALA A 100 10.26 -9.28 14.79
N GLU A 101 9.69 -9.09 15.98
CA GLU A 101 8.93 -10.11 16.69
C GLU A 101 7.58 -9.55 17.12
N LEU A 102 6.49 -10.15 16.61
CA LEU A 102 5.13 -9.79 16.98
C LEU A 102 4.44 -11.01 17.59
N SER A 103 3.92 -10.89 18.81
CA SER A 103 3.22 -11.99 19.50
C SER A 103 1.77 -12.15 19.07
N HIS A 104 1.22 -11.18 18.33
CA HIS A 104 -0.19 -11.13 17.98
C HIS A 104 -0.63 -12.25 17.03
N GLU A 105 -1.85 -12.74 17.21
CA GLU A 105 -2.46 -13.80 16.39
C GLU A 105 -3.01 -13.28 15.05
N PHE A 106 -3.61 -12.10 15.03
CA PHE A 106 -4.31 -11.55 13.87
C PHE A 106 -3.68 -10.25 13.35
N VAL A 107 -3.93 -9.98 12.07
CA VAL A 107 -3.70 -8.68 11.44
C VAL A 107 -4.93 -8.22 10.68
N ILE A 108 -5.32 -6.97 10.93
CA ILE A 108 -6.40 -6.26 10.27
C ILE A 108 -5.76 -5.29 9.28
N ALA A 109 -6.12 -5.38 8.00
CA ALA A 109 -5.82 -4.36 7.01
C ALA A 109 -6.97 -3.35 6.97
N CYS A 110 -6.67 -2.06 7.08
CA CYS A 110 -7.63 -0.96 7.03
C CYS A 110 -7.09 0.13 6.08
N CYS A 111 -7.40 0.00 4.80
CA CYS A 111 -6.78 0.78 3.72
C CYS A 111 -7.73 1.83 3.15
N VAL A 112 -7.14 2.90 2.63
CA VAL A 112 -7.86 4.01 2.01
C VAL A 112 -7.49 4.06 0.54
N ALA A 113 -8.51 4.13 -0.31
CA ALA A 113 -8.35 4.29 -1.74
C ALA A 113 -8.00 5.75 -2.09
N GLU A 114 -7.21 5.90 -3.12
CA GLU A 114 -6.97 7.20 -3.75
C GLU A 114 -8.16 7.60 -4.61
N ASP A 115 -8.39 8.89 -4.71
CA ASP A 115 -9.33 9.50 -5.63
C ASP A 115 -8.69 9.61 -7.02
N TYR A 116 -9.03 8.66 -7.89
CA TYR A 116 -8.43 8.56 -9.23
C TYR A 116 -8.63 9.83 -10.07
N GLU A 117 -9.76 10.53 -9.92
CA GLU A 117 -10.02 11.77 -10.66
C GLU A 117 -9.07 12.88 -10.24
N LYS A 118 -8.75 12.97 -8.94
CA LYS A 118 -7.71 13.89 -8.44
C LYS A 118 -6.33 13.49 -8.91
N VAL A 119 -5.97 12.22 -8.82
CA VAL A 119 -4.67 11.71 -9.28
C VAL A 119 -4.44 12.08 -10.75
N MET A 120 -5.48 12.08 -11.59
CA MET A 120 -5.37 12.42 -13.01
C MET A 120 -5.21 13.92 -13.31
N GLN A 121 -5.22 14.80 -12.30
CA GLN A 121 -4.97 16.24 -12.48
C GLN A 121 -3.48 16.58 -12.63
N GLY A 122 -2.59 15.61 -12.43
CA GLY A 122 -1.18 15.74 -12.72
C GLY A 122 -0.27 15.22 -11.61
N PRO A 123 1.05 15.24 -11.83
CA PRO A 123 2.03 14.63 -10.93
C PRO A 123 2.00 15.20 -9.50
N ASP A 124 1.65 16.47 -9.35
CA ASP A 124 1.50 17.11 -8.04
C ASP A 124 0.30 16.57 -7.25
N ALA A 125 -0.82 16.37 -7.96
CA ALA A 125 -2.05 15.83 -7.37
C ALA A 125 -1.90 14.35 -7.00
N VAL A 126 -1.10 13.60 -7.77
CA VAL A 126 -0.69 12.23 -7.43
C VAL A 126 -0.02 12.19 -6.05
N GLU A 127 1.01 13.03 -5.84
CA GLU A 127 1.73 13.05 -4.56
C GLU A 127 0.80 13.48 -3.43
N GLU A 128 0.03 14.55 -3.63
CA GLU A 128 -0.90 15.04 -2.60
C GLU A 128 -1.91 13.97 -2.17
N GLU A 129 -2.51 13.27 -3.13
CA GLU A 129 -3.49 12.24 -2.86
C GLU A 129 -2.87 10.99 -2.19
N ALA A 130 -1.67 10.59 -2.59
CA ALA A 130 -0.93 9.52 -1.92
C ALA A 130 -0.62 9.90 -0.46
N MET A 131 -0.18 11.14 -0.20
CA MET A 131 0.16 11.60 1.15
C MET A 131 -1.09 11.75 2.02
N ARG A 132 -2.20 12.26 1.47
CA ARG A 132 -3.51 12.31 2.13
C ARG A 132 -3.98 10.92 2.56
N THR A 133 -3.91 9.94 1.67
CA THR A 133 -4.34 8.56 1.95
C THR A 133 -3.46 7.90 3.01
N TYR A 134 -2.14 8.09 2.99
CA TYR A 134 -1.25 7.61 4.06
C TYR A 134 -1.54 8.24 5.42
N ALA A 135 -1.79 9.55 5.47
CA ALA A 135 -2.19 10.23 6.70
C ALA A 135 -3.51 9.66 7.23
N LYS A 136 -4.49 9.45 6.35
CA LYS A 136 -5.78 8.88 6.73
C LYS A 136 -5.67 7.42 7.21
N CYS A 137 -4.87 6.59 6.55
CA CYS A 137 -4.58 5.22 7.01
C CYS A 137 -3.95 5.21 8.41
N THR A 138 -3.07 6.18 8.69
CA THR A 138 -2.48 6.34 10.02
C THR A 138 -3.53 6.64 11.07
N GLU A 139 -4.42 7.62 10.82
CA GLU A 139 -5.51 7.95 11.75
C GLU A 139 -6.42 6.76 12.04
N ILE A 140 -6.81 6.03 10.99
CA ILE A 140 -7.68 4.85 11.12
C ILE A 140 -6.98 3.77 11.94
N ALA A 141 -5.74 3.39 11.58
CA ALA A 141 -5.02 2.32 12.24
C ALA A 141 -4.75 2.63 13.71
N THR A 142 -4.30 3.86 14.02
CA THR A 142 -4.05 4.29 15.41
C THR A 142 -5.32 4.30 16.24
N ALA A 143 -6.42 4.85 15.71
CA ALA A 143 -7.71 4.88 16.43
C ALA A 143 -8.30 3.47 16.62
N LEU A 144 -8.20 2.61 15.61
CA LEU A 144 -8.69 1.24 15.67
C LEU A 144 -7.89 0.40 16.67
N ALA A 145 -6.57 0.52 16.69
CA ALA A 145 -5.72 -0.15 17.67
C ALA A 145 -6.06 0.30 19.10
N ALA A 146 -6.23 1.61 19.33
CA ALA A 146 -6.65 2.14 20.62
C ALA A 146 -8.02 1.57 21.05
N HIS A 147 -9.00 1.53 20.14
CA HIS A 147 -10.31 0.95 20.40
C HIS A 147 -10.23 -0.53 20.81
N ILE A 148 -9.39 -1.33 20.14
CA ILE A 148 -9.20 -2.74 20.50
C ILE A 148 -8.52 -2.89 21.86
N ARG A 149 -7.57 -2.01 22.20
CA ARG A 149 -6.96 -1.95 23.54
C ARG A 149 -7.97 -1.57 24.62
N ASP A 150 -8.93 -0.69 24.33
CA ASP A 150 -10.02 -0.34 25.25
C ASP A 150 -10.95 -1.54 25.53
N LEU A 151 -11.10 -2.46 24.57
CA LEU A 151 -11.79 -3.75 24.77
C LEU A 151 -10.95 -4.76 25.59
N GLY A 152 -9.71 -4.43 25.93
CA GLY A 152 -8.80 -5.24 26.75
C GLY A 152 -7.94 -6.24 25.95
N TYR A 153 -7.84 -6.07 24.64
CA TYR A 153 -7.00 -6.90 23.78
C TYR A 153 -5.77 -6.11 23.33
N PRO A 154 -4.55 -6.68 23.41
CA PRO A 154 -3.36 -5.99 22.91
C PRO A 154 -3.49 -5.75 21.41
N ALA A 155 -3.11 -4.56 20.96
CA ALA A 155 -3.15 -4.18 19.57
C ALA A 155 -2.13 -3.10 19.24
N ILE A 156 -1.44 -3.25 18.11
CA ILE A 156 -0.42 -2.32 17.61
C ILE A 156 -0.81 -1.85 16.21
N ALA A 157 -0.81 -0.54 15.98
CA ALA A 157 -0.97 0.04 14.65
C ALA A 157 0.36 0.01 13.87
N HIS A 158 0.26 -0.27 12.57
CA HIS A 158 1.36 -0.22 11.61
C HIS A 158 0.96 0.65 10.41
N HIS A 159 1.70 1.73 10.19
CA HIS A 159 1.41 2.74 9.18
C HIS A 159 2.71 3.47 8.78
N ASN A 160 2.61 4.55 8.00
CA ASN A 160 3.78 5.22 7.41
C ASN A 160 4.70 5.92 8.44
N GLY A 161 4.25 6.07 9.69
CA GLY A 161 5.06 6.61 10.79
C GLY A 161 5.91 5.54 11.49
N ALA A 162 5.45 4.29 11.53
CA ALA A 162 6.15 3.14 12.06
C ALA A 162 5.40 1.85 11.67
N SER A 163 6.13 0.84 11.20
CA SER A 163 5.55 -0.45 10.80
C SER A 163 6.59 -1.56 10.97
N GLU A 164 6.11 -2.78 11.18
CA GLU A 164 6.92 -4.01 11.28
C GLU A 164 6.37 -5.11 10.37
N VAL A 165 5.43 -4.74 9.49
CA VAL A 165 4.68 -5.68 8.66
C VAL A 165 4.71 -5.33 7.18
N GLN A 166 4.55 -6.35 6.35
CA GLN A 166 4.66 -6.32 4.89
C GLN A 166 3.27 -6.25 4.23
N ALA A 167 3.02 -5.20 3.46
CA ALA A 167 1.70 -4.91 2.93
C ALA A 167 1.17 -5.95 1.92
N ILE A 168 1.97 -6.30 0.91
CA ILE A 168 1.55 -7.20 -0.18
C ILE A 168 1.08 -8.59 0.31
N PRO A 169 1.83 -9.32 1.16
CA PRO A 169 1.37 -10.62 1.63
C PRO A 169 0.11 -10.51 2.51
N ILE A 170 -0.04 -9.45 3.31
CA ILE A 170 -1.27 -9.20 4.08
C ILE A 170 -2.44 -8.97 3.13
N PHE A 171 -2.30 -8.05 2.16
CA PHE A 171 -3.35 -7.73 1.19
C PHE A 171 -3.84 -8.95 0.40
N TYR A 172 -2.92 -9.83 0.00
CA TYR A 172 -3.28 -11.09 -0.64
C TYR A 172 -4.09 -11.98 0.31
N GLN A 173 -3.60 -12.17 1.54
CA GLN A 173 -4.23 -13.07 2.51
C GLN A 173 -5.64 -12.61 2.91
N VAL A 174 -5.84 -11.30 3.12
CA VAL A 174 -7.15 -10.73 3.46
C VAL A 174 -8.11 -10.61 2.26
N GLY A 175 -7.70 -11.08 1.08
CA GLY A 175 -8.55 -11.13 -0.10
C GLY A 175 -8.74 -9.79 -0.82
N PHE A 176 -7.85 -8.81 -0.65
CA PHE A 176 -7.95 -7.53 -1.37
C PHE A 176 -7.67 -7.69 -2.87
N GLY A 177 -6.96 -8.74 -3.27
CA GLY A 177 -6.74 -9.08 -4.67
C GLY A 177 -5.41 -9.76 -4.95
N GLU A 178 -4.85 -9.52 -6.13
CA GLU A 178 -3.71 -10.28 -6.66
C GLU A 178 -2.55 -9.37 -7.07
N LEU A 179 -1.32 -9.88 -7.01
CA LEU A 179 -0.13 -9.13 -7.39
C LEU A 179 -0.11 -8.83 -8.90
N GLY A 180 -0.09 -7.56 -9.27
CA GLY A 180 0.03 -7.12 -10.66
C GLY A 180 1.48 -7.05 -11.15
N ARG A 181 1.66 -7.00 -12.47
CA ARG A 181 2.97 -6.85 -13.13
C ARG A 181 3.77 -5.64 -12.66
N HIS A 182 3.10 -4.54 -12.30
CA HIS A 182 3.76 -3.32 -11.79
C HIS A 182 4.23 -3.45 -10.33
N GLY A 183 4.12 -4.63 -9.71
CA GLY A 183 4.65 -4.90 -8.38
C GLY A 183 3.74 -4.45 -7.22
N SER A 184 2.51 -4.02 -7.52
CA SER A 184 1.50 -3.66 -6.51
C SER A 184 0.32 -4.61 -6.58
N LEU A 185 -0.42 -4.75 -5.49
CA LEU A 185 -1.62 -5.56 -5.46
C LEU A 185 -2.76 -4.83 -6.18
N ILE A 186 -3.47 -5.54 -7.05
CA ILE A 186 -4.61 -5.03 -7.79
C ILE A 186 -5.88 -5.50 -7.09
N ASN A 187 -6.70 -4.54 -6.68
CA ASN A 187 -8.06 -4.73 -6.21
C ASN A 187 -9.05 -4.57 -7.38
N GLU A 188 -10.14 -5.34 -7.34
CA GLU A 188 -11.15 -5.33 -8.40
C GLU A 188 -11.84 -3.97 -8.56
N LYS A 189 -12.07 -3.24 -7.47
CA LYS A 189 -12.73 -1.93 -7.47
C LYS A 189 -11.73 -0.79 -7.56
N TYR A 190 -10.66 -0.82 -6.78
CA TYR A 190 -9.75 0.32 -6.63
C TYR A 190 -8.48 0.21 -7.49
N GLY A 191 -8.36 -0.81 -8.34
CA GLY A 191 -7.11 -1.08 -9.04
C GLY A 191 -5.97 -1.22 -8.04
N ALA A 192 -4.82 -0.62 -8.32
CA ALA A 192 -3.70 -0.53 -7.37
C ALA A 192 -3.62 0.83 -6.64
N SER A 193 -4.68 1.63 -6.70
CA SER A 193 -4.76 3.00 -6.16
C SER A 193 -5.32 3.01 -4.73
N PHE A 194 -4.60 2.41 -3.79
CA PHE A 194 -4.92 2.47 -2.36
C PHE A 194 -3.66 2.33 -1.51
N ARG A 195 -3.69 2.87 -0.28
CA ARG A 195 -2.54 2.88 0.63
C ARG A 195 -2.76 2.05 1.90
N PRO A 196 -1.68 1.48 2.46
CA PRO A 196 -1.76 0.57 3.61
C PRO A 196 -1.95 1.27 4.96
N GLY A 197 -2.80 0.67 5.79
CA GLY A 197 -2.80 0.77 7.25
C GLY A 197 -3.12 -0.59 7.84
N PHE A 198 -2.48 -0.96 8.95
CA PHE A 198 -2.69 -2.26 9.59
C PHE A 198 -2.81 -2.15 11.11
N VAL A 199 -3.47 -3.11 11.72
CA VAL A 199 -3.49 -3.33 13.17
C VAL A 199 -3.22 -4.81 13.44
N THR A 200 -2.18 -5.13 14.21
CA THR A 200 -2.00 -6.51 14.74
C THR A 200 -2.64 -6.61 16.11
N THR A 201 -3.25 -7.75 16.45
CA THR A 201 -3.96 -7.93 17.73
C THR A 201 -4.17 -9.39 18.12
N ASP A 202 -4.44 -9.64 19.41
CA ASP A 202 -4.96 -10.91 19.95
C ASP A 202 -6.48 -10.93 20.14
N LEU A 203 -7.21 -9.93 19.65
CA LEU A 203 -8.67 -9.99 19.61
C LEU A 203 -9.09 -11.23 18.78
N PRO A 204 -9.92 -12.16 19.32
CA PRO A 204 -10.38 -13.31 18.55
C PRO A 204 -11.24 -12.88 17.36
N MET A 205 -10.84 -13.25 16.15
CA MET A 205 -11.49 -12.82 14.91
C MET A 205 -11.66 -13.96 13.90
N VAL A 206 -12.51 -13.74 12.90
CA VAL A 206 -12.71 -14.63 11.76
C VAL A 206 -11.96 -14.09 10.55
N GLU A 207 -11.18 -14.95 9.92
CA GLU A 207 -10.32 -14.59 8.79
C GLU A 207 -11.10 -14.50 7.48
N ASP A 208 -10.74 -13.50 6.67
CA ASP A 208 -11.02 -13.48 5.25
C ASP A 208 -10.11 -14.47 4.50
N GLN A 209 -10.41 -14.67 3.22
CA GLN A 209 -9.69 -15.60 2.36
C GLN A 209 -9.15 -14.90 1.12
N PRO A 210 -8.00 -15.36 0.57
CA PRO A 210 -7.50 -14.86 -0.70
C PRO A 210 -8.56 -14.94 -1.80
N ARG A 211 -8.59 -13.90 -2.65
CA ARG A 211 -9.53 -13.81 -3.77
C ARG A 211 -8.77 -13.63 -5.08
N ALA A 212 -8.92 -14.62 -5.97
CA ALA A 212 -8.42 -14.56 -7.33
C ALA A 212 -9.53 -14.14 -8.30
N PHE A 213 -9.22 -13.25 -9.23
CA PHE A 213 -10.12 -12.77 -10.28
C PHE A 213 -9.42 -12.61 -11.64
N GLY A 214 -8.27 -13.28 -11.82
CA GLY A 214 -7.60 -13.44 -13.12
C GLY A 214 -6.54 -12.39 -13.41
N VAL A 215 -6.01 -11.70 -12.39
CA VAL A 215 -4.96 -10.67 -12.59
C VAL A 215 -3.71 -11.27 -13.20
N GLN A 216 -3.34 -12.50 -12.82
CA GLN A 216 -2.13 -13.14 -13.34
C GLN A 216 -2.21 -13.32 -14.87
N ASP A 217 -3.28 -13.96 -15.35
CA ASP A 217 -3.48 -14.23 -16.78
C ASP A 217 -3.64 -12.94 -17.60
N PHE A 218 -4.35 -11.96 -17.03
CA PHE A 218 -4.47 -10.65 -17.64
C PHE A 218 -3.10 -9.95 -17.76
N CYS A 219 -2.31 -9.95 -16.69
CA CYS A 219 -0.99 -9.31 -16.67
C CYS A 219 -0.02 -9.95 -17.66
N MET A 220 -0.09 -11.26 -17.90
CA MET A 220 0.76 -11.96 -18.88
C MET A 220 0.64 -11.37 -20.29
N ASN A 221 -0.54 -10.85 -20.65
CA ASN A 221 -0.83 -10.38 -22.01
C ASN A 221 -0.91 -8.85 -22.14
N CYS A 222 -1.24 -8.14 -21.07
CA CYS A 222 -1.59 -6.72 -21.10
C CYS A 222 -0.41 -5.78 -21.39
N ASN A 223 0.69 -5.90 -20.63
CA ASN A 223 1.94 -5.11 -20.78
C ASN A 223 1.77 -3.57 -20.83
N VAL A 224 0.66 -3.00 -20.35
CA VAL A 224 0.43 -1.54 -20.45
C VAL A 224 1.33 -0.76 -19.51
N CYS A 225 1.41 -1.18 -18.24
CA CYS A 225 2.26 -0.51 -17.25
C CYS A 225 3.73 -0.51 -17.69
N GLN A 226 4.23 -1.63 -18.19
CA GLN A 226 5.58 -1.76 -18.75
C GLN A 226 5.79 -0.82 -19.93
N ARG A 227 4.91 -0.85 -20.94
CA ARG A 227 5.03 0.01 -22.14
C ARG A 227 4.90 1.52 -21.84
N ASN A 228 4.41 1.87 -20.66
CA ASN A 228 4.29 3.26 -20.20
C ASN A 228 5.31 3.62 -19.11
N CYS A 229 6.16 2.69 -18.68
CA CYS A 229 7.19 2.95 -17.69
C CYS A 229 8.32 3.75 -18.35
N PRO A 230 8.58 5.00 -17.94
CA PRO A 230 9.59 5.82 -18.59
C PRO A 230 11.02 5.35 -18.31
N GLY A 231 11.22 4.56 -17.24
CA GLY A 231 12.50 3.94 -16.92
C GLY A 231 12.69 2.53 -17.49
N ASP A 232 11.67 1.94 -18.12
CA ASP A 232 11.68 0.51 -18.49
C ASP A 232 12.01 -0.41 -17.30
N ALA A 233 11.47 -0.06 -16.13
CA ALA A 233 11.74 -0.71 -14.84
C ALA A 233 10.89 -1.96 -14.58
N ILE A 234 9.83 -2.17 -15.37
CA ILE A 234 8.84 -3.22 -15.14
C ILE A 234 9.18 -4.41 -16.05
N PRO A 235 9.50 -5.60 -15.50
CA PRO A 235 9.96 -6.70 -16.33
C PRO A 235 8.83 -7.35 -17.15
N GLN A 236 9.21 -7.94 -18.28
CA GLN A 236 8.34 -8.78 -19.12
C GLN A 236 8.05 -10.12 -18.44
N ASP A 237 9.04 -10.71 -17.81
CA ASP A 237 8.92 -12.03 -17.19
C ASP A 237 8.89 -11.91 -15.68
N TYR A 238 8.20 -12.86 -15.05
CA TYR A 238 8.20 -12.99 -13.60
C TYR A 238 9.42 -13.80 -13.17
N VAL A 239 9.78 -13.65 -11.90
CA VAL A 239 10.77 -14.50 -11.23
C VAL A 239 10.13 -15.22 -10.05
N MET A 240 10.75 -16.31 -9.64
CA MET A 240 10.40 -17.01 -8.40
C MET A 240 11.32 -16.51 -7.29
N THR A 241 10.75 -15.93 -6.24
CA THR A 241 11.51 -15.58 -5.03
C THR A 241 10.71 -16.00 -3.80
N HIS A 242 11.38 -16.68 -2.86
CA HIS A 242 10.75 -17.25 -1.67
C HIS A 242 9.53 -18.15 -2.01
N GLY A 243 9.61 -18.93 -3.10
CA GLY A 243 8.51 -19.79 -3.57
C GLY A 243 7.33 -19.05 -4.22
N ILE A 244 7.41 -17.72 -4.37
CA ILE A 244 6.32 -16.89 -4.90
C ILE A 244 6.71 -16.33 -6.26
N LYS A 245 5.80 -16.49 -7.24
CA LYS A 245 5.86 -15.86 -8.55
C LYS A 245 5.59 -14.35 -8.43
N ARG A 246 6.54 -13.52 -8.85
CA ARG A 246 6.38 -12.06 -8.85
C ARG A 246 7.19 -11.36 -9.93
N TRP A 247 6.72 -10.21 -10.38
CA TRP A 247 7.50 -9.28 -11.21
C TRP A 247 8.32 -8.37 -10.29
N LEU A 248 9.65 -8.51 -10.32
CA LEU A 248 10.55 -7.66 -9.56
C LEU A 248 10.88 -6.39 -10.35
N ILE A 249 10.46 -5.25 -9.81
CA ILE A 249 10.72 -3.96 -10.42
C ILE A 249 12.19 -3.61 -10.27
N ASP A 250 12.82 -3.20 -11.36
CA ASP A 250 14.19 -2.69 -11.39
C ASP A 250 14.22 -1.28 -10.78
N LEU A 251 14.81 -1.19 -9.58
CA LEU A 251 14.77 0.05 -8.79
C LEU A 251 15.73 1.10 -9.31
N GLU A 252 16.88 0.68 -9.84
CA GLU A 252 17.84 1.58 -10.48
C GLU A 252 17.21 2.26 -11.70
N LYS A 253 16.36 1.55 -12.42
CA LYS A 253 15.59 2.14 -13.53
C LYS A 253 14.39 2.99 -13.06
N CYS A 254 13.79 2.65 -11.92
CA CYS A 254 12.60 3.33 -11.41
C CYS A 254 12.94 4.66 -10.68
N TYR A 255 14.01 4.70 -9.90
CA TYR A 255 14.37 5.84 -9.05
C TYR A 255 14.67 7.15 -9.78
N PRO A 256 15.29 7.16 -10.97
CA PRO A 256 15.44 8.37 -11.77
C PRO A 256 14.13 9.09 -12.06
N TYR A 257 13.00 8.39 -12.03
CA TYR A 257 11.67 8.92 -12.29
C TYR A 257 10.82 9.09 -11.04
N SER A 258 10.96 8.19 -10.06
CA SER A 258 10.10 8.17 -8.86
C SER A 258 10.69 8.90 -7.65
N ARG A 259 11.99 9.20 -7.66
CA ARG A 259 12.73 9.76 -6.51
C ARG A 259 13.70 10.89 -6.86
N LEU A 260 14.29 10.89 -8.06
CA LEU A 260 15.27 11.91 -8.48
C LEU A 260 14.65 13.08 -9.26
N ARG A 261 13.33 13.12 -9.40
CA ARG A 261 12.56 14.27 -9.89
C ARG A 261 11.90 14.99 -8.71
N ASP A 262 11.41 16.20 -8.94
CA ASP A 262 10.59 16.87 -7.92
C ASP A 262 9.31 16.07 -7.67
N GLU A 263 8.72 15.56 -8.75
CA GLU A 263 7.43 14.90 -8.72
C GLU A 263 7.51 13.39 -8.49
N TYR A 264 6.50 12.86 -7.77
CA TYR A 264 6.32 11.43 -7.59
C TYR A 264 5.76 10.75 -8.86
N CYS A 265 6.43 9.69 -9.31
CA CYS A 265 5.94 8.89 -10.43
C CYS A 265 4.95 7.81 -9.96
N HIS A 266 3.78 7.77 -10.60
CA HIS A 266 2.70 6.81 -10.34
C HIS A 266 2.11 6.17 -11.61
N LEU A 267 2.73 6.44 -12.76
CA LEU A 267 2.20 6.09 -14.08
C LEU A 267 1.82 4.61 -14.24
N CYS A 268 2.58 3.69 -13.66
CA CYS A 268 2.33 2.25 -13.79
C CYS A 268 1.02 1.82 -13.14
N VAL A 269 0.60 2.51 -12.08
CA VAL A 269 -0.69 2.35 -11.43
C VAL A 269 -1.77 3.06 -12.23
N ASP A 270 -1.51 4.30 -12.68
CA ASP A 270 -2.50 5.14 -13.34
C ASP A 270 -3.00 4.57 -14.67
N VAL A 271 -2.09 4.03 -15.49
CA VAL A 271 -2.40 3.46 -16.81
C VAL A 271 -2.99 2.05 -16.72
N CYS A 272 -3.01 1.44 -15.53
CA CYS A 272 -3.47 0.07 -15.34
C CYS A 272 -4.94 -0.06 -15.76
N PRO A 273 -5.29 -1.01 -16.66
CA PRO A 273 -6.66 -1.21 -17.11
C PRO A 273 -7.68 -1.48 -16.01
N TYR A 274 -7.25 -1.97 -14.85
CA TYR A 274 -8.16 -2.18 -13.71
C TYR A 274 -8.77 -0.89 -13.16
N ASN A 275 -8.23 0.28 -13.50
CA ASN A 275 -8.86 1.56 -13.16
C ASN A 275 -10.14 1.84 -13.98
N VAL A 276 -10.30 1.21 -15.15
CA VAL A 276 -11.44 1.47 -16.05
C VAL A 276 -12.78 1.07 -15.43
N LYS A 277 -12.79 0.03 -14.57
CA LYS A 277 -14.02 -0.50 -14.00
C LYS A 277 -14.72 0.52 -13.11
N SER A 278 -13.94 1.29 -12.35
CA SER A 278 -14.46 2.30 -11.43
C SER A 278 -14.39 3.73 -11.97
N ASN A 279 -13.50 4.00 -12.93
CA ASN A 279 -13.26 5.35 -13.48
C ASN A 279 -13.25 5.37 -15.02
N PRO A 280 -14.29 4.88 -15.70
CA PRO A 280 -14.25 4.59 -17.13
C PRO A 280 -13.99 5.83 -18.01
N GLU A 281 -14.60 6.97 -17.69
CA GLU A 281 -14.46 8.19 -18.49
C GLU A 281 -13.09 8.84 -18.30
N THR A 282 -12.72 9.08 -17.05
CA THR A 282 -11.42 9.65 -16.65
C THR A 282 -10.27 8.81 -17.20
N TYR A 283 -10.33 7.48 -17.04
CA TYR A 283 -9.32 6.56 -17.56
C TYR A 283 -9.20 6.63 -19.08
N ARG A 284 -10.32 6.60 -19.82
CA ARG A 284 -10.31 6.69 -21.29
C ARG A 284 -9.78 8.02 -21.79
N SER A 285 -10.13 9.12 -21.13
CA SER A 285 -9.63 10.47 -21.43
C SER A 285 -8.11 10.53 -21.25
N PHE A 286 -7.62 10.10 -20.08
CA PHE A 286 -6.20 10.04 -19.78
C PHE A 286 -5.40 9.20 -20.80
N MET A 287 -5.90 8.01 -21.11
CA MET A 287 -5.25 7.13 -22.09
C MET A 287 -5.34 7.66 -23.54
N LYS A 288 -6.34 8.49 -23.87
CA LYS A 288 -6.42 9.18 -25.17
C LYS A 288 -5.32 10.23 -25.30
N GLU A 289 -5.08 11.03 -24.27
CA GLU A 289 -4.00 12.01 -24.27
C GLU A 289 -2.62 11.33 -24.31
N ARG A 290 -2.42 10.25 -23.56
CA ARG A 290 -1.19 9.44 -23.60
C ARG A 290 -0.87 8.91 -25.01
N ARG A 291 -1.87 8.50 -25.78
CA ARG A 291 -1.70 8.04 -27.17
C ARG A 291 -1.17 9.12 -28.10
N LYS A 292 -1.55 10.39 -27.90
CA LYS A 292 -1.08 11.51 -28.73
C LYS A 292 0.43 11.71 -28.63
N VAL A 293 1.04 11.34 -27.50
CA VAL A 293 2.48 11.45 -27.24
C VAL A 293 3.22 10.11 -27.36
N GLY A 294 2.65 9.15 -28.12
CA GLY A 294 3.35 7.93 -28.56
C GLY A 294 3.18 6.69 -27.68
N TYR A 295 2.42 6.75 -26.59
CA TYR A 295 2.25 5.60 -25.70
C TYR A 295 1.16 4.64 -26.18
N LYS A 296 1.38 3.32 -25.96
CA LYS A 296 0.47 2.25 -26.40
C LYS A 296 -0.64 2.00 -25.35
N THR A 297 -1.89 1.96 -25.80
CA THR A 297 -3.09 1.54 -25.03
C THR A 297 -3.48 0.11 -25.42
N PRO A 298 -4.15 -0.68 -24.55
CA PRO A 298 -4.81 -1.92 -25.00
C PRO A 298 -5.72 -1.67 -26.19
N LYS A 299 -5.71 -2.58 -27.18
CA LYS A 299 -6.62 -2.50 -28.33
C LYS A 299 -8.07 -2.87 -27.96
N THR A 300 -8.26 -3.60 -26.87
CA THR A 300 -9.55 -4.04 -26.31
C THR A 300 -9.40 -4.29 -24.80
N TYR A 301 -10.46 -4.04 -24.03
CA TYR A 301 -10.60 -4.37 -22.61
C TYR A 301 -11.50 -5.59 -22.48
#